data_AF-A0A2V9ZJT2-F1
#
_entry.id   AF-A0A2V9ZJT2-F1
#
_cell.length_a   1.000
_cell.length_b   1.000
_cell.length_c   1.000
_cell.angle_alpha   90.00
_cell.angle_beta   90.00
_cell.angle_gamma   90.00
#
_symmetry.space_group_name_H-M   'P 1'
#
loop_
_entity.id
_entity.type
_entity.pdbx_description
1 polymer ?
#
loop_
_entity_poly.entity_id
_entity_poly.type
_entity_poly.pdbx_seq_one_letter_code
_entity_poly.pdbx_strand_id
1 'polypeptide(L)' 'MTEKPQQNLKMFLIPCSCGTTFAVTERYDEHGSHLRAFLVCPSCGKRHDPRNRLLQLGYEREGYWRVDKC' A
#
# COMPACT_ATOMS: atom_id res chain seq x y z
N MET A 1 -26.71 -2.49 -20.96
CA MET A 1 -25.33 -2.00 -20.74
C MET A 1 -24.83 -2.69 -19.50
N THR A 2 -23.94 -3.67 -19.63
CA THR A 2 -23.41 -4.43 -18.49
C THR A 2 -22.41 -3.52 -17.79
N GLU A 3 -22.77 -2.96 -16.64
CA GLU A 3 -21.84 -2.18 -15.81
C GLU A 3 -20.65 -3.09 -15.46
N LYS A 4 -19.45 -2.78 -15.98
CA LYS A 4 -18.23 -3.44 -15.51
C LYS A 4 -18.15 -3.19 -14.01
N PRO A 5 -17.88 -4.21 -13.17
CA PRO A 5 -17.69 -4.00 -11.75
C PRO A 5 -16.62 -2.93 -11.59
N GLN A 6 -17.03 -1.80 -11.01
CA GLN A 6 -16.18 -0.65 -10.80
C GLN A 6 -15.12 -1.10 -9.79
N GLN A 7 -13.95 -1.52 -10.29
CA GLN A 7 -12.85 -1.95 -9.44
C GLN A 7 -12.51 -0.76 -8.55
N ASN A 8 -12.83 -0.86 -7.27
CA ASN A 8 -12.36 0.08 -6.27
C ASN A 8 -10.84 -0.02 -6.26
N LEU A 9 -10.18 0.91 -6.95
CA LEU A 9 -8.74 1.01 -6.98
C LEU A 9 -8.29 1.30 -5.54
N LYS A 10 -7.51 0.38 -4.98
CA LYS A 10 -6.93 0.48 -3.65
C LYS A 10 -5.43 0.24 -3.75
N MET A 11 -4.67 0.99 -2.97
CA MET A 11 -3.23 0.83 -2.86
C MET A 11 -2.85 0.64 -1.41
N PHE A 12 -1.96 -0.31 -1.14
CA PHE A 12 -1.45 -0.56 0.20
C PHE A 12 -0.02 -0.05 0.32
N LEU A 13 0.21 0.71 1.38
CA LEU A 13 1.50 1.28 1.71
C LEU A 13 1.99 0.68 3.02
N ILE A 14 3.20 0.13 2.99
CA ILE A 14 3.87 -0.39 4.19
C ILE A 14 4.83 0.69 4.69
N PRO A 15 4.54 1.37 5.82
CA PRO A 15 5.44 2.38 6.35
C PRO A 15 6.73 1.76 6.87
N CYS A 16 7.83 2.49 6.73
CA CYS A 16 9.02 2.22 7.51
C CYS A 16 8.81 2.66 8.96
N SER A 17 9.41 1.94 9.91
CA SER A 17 9.38 2.32 11.32
C SER A 17 10.09 3.64 11.62
N CYS A 18 10.94 4.16 10.71
CA CYS A 18 11.50 5.50 10.83
C CYS A 18 10.55 6.63 10.38
N GLY A 19 9.40 6.28 9.78
CA GLY A 19 8.36 7.24 9.36
C GLY A 19 8.66 8.03 8.09
N THR A 20 9.78 7.76 7.41
CA THR A 20 10.24 8.59 6.28
C THR A 20 9.82 8.07 4.91
N THR A 21 9.67 6.75 4.76
CA THR A 21 9.38 6.11 3.47
C THR A 21 8.30 5.06 3.59
N PHE A 22 7.69 4.73 2.45
CA PHE A 22 6.70 3.66 2.32
C PHE A 22 7.09 2.75 1.17
N ALA A 23 6.82 1.46 1.31
CA ALA A 23 6.87 0.51 0.20
C ALA A 23 5.46 0.35 -0.38
N VAL A 24 5.37 0.33 -1.70
CA VAL A 24 4.13 0.09 -2.46
C VAL A 24 4.17 -1.33 -3.01
N THR A 25 3.05 -2.05 -2.96
CA THR A 25 2.90 -3.29 -3.72
C THR A 25 1.55 -3.29 -4.45
N GLU A 26 1.61 -3.44 -5.77
CA GLU A 26 0.44 -3.43 -6.65
C GLU A 26 -0.48 -4.65 -6.44
N ARG A 27 0.01 -5.72 -5.80
CA ARG A 27 -0.70 -7.00 -5.65
C ARG A 27 -0.75 -7.50 -4.20
N TYR A 28 -0.84 -6.58 -3.24
CA TYR A 28 -0.96 -6.97 -1.83
C TYR A 28 -2.17 -7.90 -1.60
N ASP A 29 -3.32 -7.56 -2.18
CA ASP A 29 -4.59 -8.28 -1.99
C ASP A 29 -4.64 -9.64 -2.69
N GLU A 30 -3.95 -9.78 -3.82
CA GLU A 30 -4.09 -10.96 -4.69
C GLU A 30 -3.21 -12.14 -4.26
N HIS A 31 -2.05 -11.86 -3.68
CA HIS A 31 -1.05 -12.89 -3.38
C HIS A 31 -0.62 -12.94 -1.92
N GLY A 32 -1.11 -12.01 -1.10
CA GLY A 32 -0.48 -11.72 0.19
C GLY A 32 0.96 -11.24 -0.02
N SER A 33 1.54 -10.57 0.97
CA SER A 33 2.94 -10.20 0.86
C SER A 33 3.79 -11.47 0.79
N HIS A 34 4.37 -11.81 -0.36
CA HIS A 34 5.53 -12.69 -0.37
C HIS A 34 6.59 -11.97 0.48
N LEU A 35 6.72 -12.41 1.74
CA LEU A 35 7.43 -11.74 2.85
C LEU A 35 8.92 -11.46 2.59
N ARG A 36 9.42 -11.74 1.39
CA ARG A 36 10.82 -11.60 0.96
C ARG A 36 11.05 -10.36 0.07
N ALA A 37 9.99 -9.74 -0.47
CA ALA A 37 10.10 -8.61 -1.40
C ALA A 37 10.17 -7.22 -0.71
N PHE A 38 10.35 -7.16 0.61
CA PHE A 38 10.36 -5.88 1.32
C PHE A 38 11.59 -5.05 0.98
N LEU A 39 11.32 -3.91 0.34
CA LEU A 39 12.30 -2.90 -0.01
C LEU A 39 13.03 -2.40 1.24
N VAL A 40 14.33 -2.21 1.12
CA VAL A 40 15.15 -1.58 2.14
C VAL A 40 14.86 -0.08 2.13
N CYS A 41 14.62 0.49 3.31
CA CYS A 41 14.44 1.92 3.47
C CYS A 41 15.75 2.65 3.13
N PRO A 42 15.75 3.58 2.16
CA PRO A 42 16.95 4.33 1.80
C PRO A 42 17.40 5.30 2.90
N SER A 43 16.52 5.62 3.86
CA SER A 43 16.82 6.56 4.95
C SER A 43 17.47 5.86 6.16
N CYS A 44 16.95 4.72 6.62
CA CYS A 44 17.44 4.06 7.83
C CYS A 44 18.03 2.65 7.62
N GLY A 45 18.01 2.13 6.39
CA GLY A 45 18.55 0.81 6.05
C GLY A 45 17.72 -0.38 6.56
N LYS A 46 16.64 -0.15 7.31
CA LYS A 46 15.73 -1.20 7.77
C LYS A 46 14.76 -1.59 6.65
N ARG A 47 14.29 -2.84 6.65
CA ARG A 47 13.24 -3.29 5.73
C ARG A 47 11.89 -2.74 6.15
N HIS A 48 11.04 -2.44 5.17
CA HIS A 48 9.63 -2.13 5.43
C HIS A 48 8.93 -3.42 5.90
N ASP A 49 8.53 -3.49 7.18
CA ASP A 49 7.87 -4.68 7.75
C ASP A 49 6.35 -4.53 7.53
N PRO A 50 5.66 -5.50 6.88
CA PRO A 50 4.21 -5.47 6.67
C PRO A 50 3.41 -5.57 7.98
N ARG A 51 4.05 -5.95 9.09
CA ARG A 51 3.45 -5.87 10.43
C ARG A 51 3.42 -4.44 10.96
N ASN A 52 4.11 -3.50 10.32
CA ASN A 52 3.90 -2.09 10.57
C ASN A 52 2.49 -1.70 10.10
N ARG A 53 1.88 -0.69 10.73
CA ARG A 53 0.52 -0.21 10.43
C ARG A 53 0.35 0.01 8.92
N LEU A 54 -0.39 -0.86 8.26
CA LEU A 54 -0.68 -0.76 6.84
C LEU A 54 -1.55 0.48 6.58
N LEU A 55 -1.10 1.37 5.69
CA LEU A 55 -1.94 2.46 5.22
C LEU A 55 -2.60 2.02 3.92
N GLN A 56 -3.93 2.14 3.87
CA GLN A 56 -4.69 1.91 2.66
C GLN A 56 -5.02 3.28 2.05
N LEU A 57 -4.71 3.44 0.77
CA LEU A 57 -5.16 4.57 -0.02
C LEU A 57 -6.34 4.13 -0.89
N GLY A 58 -7.49 4.73 -0.67
CA GLY A 58 -8.66 4.62 -1.54
C GLY A 58 -8.54 5.60 -2.69
N TYR A 59 -8.84 5.15 -3.91
CA TYR A 59 -8.99 6.05 -5.06
C TYR A 59 -10.30 6.83 -4.94
N GLU A 60 -10.20 8.14 -4.75
CA GLU A 60 -11.35 9.04 -4.75
C GLU A 60 -11.67 9.45 -6.19
N ARG A 61 -12.96 9.50 -6.54
CA ARG A 61 -13.42 9.70 -7.93
C ARG A 61 -13.02 11.05 -8.53
N GLU A 62 -12.51 11.97 -7.71
CA GLU A 62 -11.97 13.26 -8.11
C GLU A 62 -10.51 13.19 -8.60
N GLY A 63 -9.94 12.00 -8.76
CA GLY A 63 -8.62 11.78 -9.38
C GLY A 63 -7.45 11.85 -8.42
N TYR A 64 -7.70 11.86 -7.11
CA TYR A 64 -6.68 11.80 -6.07
C TYR A 64 -6.86 10.58 -5.17
N TRP A 65 -5.80 10.26 -4.43
CA TRP A 65 -5.78 9.18 -3.46
C TRP A 65 -6.01 9.74 -2.07
N ARG A 66 -6.87 9.08 -1.29
CA ARG A 66 -7.16 9.45 0.10
C ARG A 66 -6.71 8.34 1.03
N VAL A 67 -6.12 8.70 2.17
CA VAL A 67 -5.85 7.74 3.24
C VAL A 67 -7.19 7.27 3.81
N ASP A 68 -7.47 6.00 3.64
CA ASP A 68 -8.66 5.38 4.22
C ASP A 68 -8.53 5.36 5.75
N LYS A 69 -9.67 5.52 6.44
CA LYS A 69 -9.69 5.45 7.91
C LYS A 69 -9.30 4.03 8.33
N CYS A 70 -8.13 3.90 8.98
CA CYS A 70 -7.69 2.66 9.63
C CYS A 70 -8.66 2.23 10.74
#